data_AF-A0A4Q5YPV0-F1
#
_entry.id   AF-A0A4Q5YPV0-F1
#
_cell.length_a   1.000
_cell.length_b   1.000
_cell.length_c   1.000
_cell.angle_alpha   90.00
_cell.angle_beta   90.00
_cell.angle_gamma   90.00
#
_symmetry.space_group_name_H-M   'P 1'
#
loop_
_entity.id
_entity.type
_entity.pdbx_description
1 polymer ?
#
loop_
_entity_poly.entity_id
_entity_poly.type
_entity_poly.pdbx_seq_one_letter_code
_entity_poly.pdbx_strand_id
1 'polypeptide(L)'
;MKECKRILLIGGNFSPEPTGIGKYNGEMINWLAANGYDCTVITTYPYYPHWKIQSDYKKASSWYTKESIQTAGRKTVTVFRCPHYVPNNPTGLRRI
;
A
#
# COMPACT_ATOMS: atom_id res chain seq x y z
N MET A 1 13.82 -19.08 20.24
CA MET A 1 12.96 -18.52 19.17
C MET A 1 13.84 -17.66 18.28
N LYS A 2 13.82 -17.83 16.95
CA LYS A 2 14.63 -17.01 16.03
C LYS A 2 14.01 -15.60 16.01
N GLU A 3 14.81 -14.58 16.24
CA GLU A 3 14.34 -13.19 16.24
C GLU A 3 13.78 -12.82 14.86
N CYS A 4 12.52 -12.41 14.79
CA CYS A 4 11.86 -12.00 13.56
C CYS A 4 12.01 -10.47 13.41
N LYS A 5 12.83 -10.04 12.44
CA LYS A 5 13.06 -8.61 12.19
C LYS A 5 11.78 -7.96 11.66
N ARG A 6 11.43 -6.81 12.24
CA ARG A 6 10.23 -6.03 11.87
C ARG A 6 10.58 -4.90 10.91
N ILE A 7 9.77 -4.75 9.87
CA ILE A 7 9.89 -3.69 8.86
C ILE A 7 8.56 -2.95 8.77
N LEU A 8 8.62 -1.62 8.83
CA LEU A 8 7.50 -0.73 8.56
C LEU A 8 7.80 0.06 7.28
N LEU A 9 6.94 -0.08 6.27
CA LEU A 9 6.93 0.79 5.11
C LEU A 9 5.87 1.87 5.30
N ILE A 10 6.27 3.13 5.21
CA ILE A 10 5.34 4.27 5.15
C ILE A 10 5.53 4.94 3.79
N GLY A 11 4.47 5.04 3.00
CA GLY A 11 4.56 5.65 1.68
C GLY A 11 3.20 5.92 1.06
N GLY A 12 3.15 6.81 0.06
CA GLY A 12 1.88 7.17 -0.59
C GLY A 12 1.33 6.07 -1.50
N ASN A 13 2.21 5.31 -2.14
CA ASN A 13 1.88 4.35 -3.19
C ASN A 13 2.25 2.93 -2.76
N PHE A 14 1.33 1.99 -2.97
CA PHE A 14 1.51 0.58 -2.66
C PHE A 14 0.64 -0.28 -3.58
N SER A 15 0.91 -1.59 -3.61
CA SER A 15 0.02 -2.60 -4.24
C SER A 15 -1.45 -2.33 -3.89
N PRO A 16 -2.44 -2.54 -4.77
CA PRO A 16 -2.39 -3.17 -6.09
C PRO A 16 -2.09 -2.20 -7.25
N GLU A 17 -1.45 -1.05 -6.99
CA GLU A 17 -1.09 -0.14 -8.08
C GLU A 17 -0.14 -0.82 -9.08
N PRO A 18 -0.46 -0.81 -10.39
CA PRO A 18 0.18 -1.69 -11.37
C PRO A 18 1.56 -1.21 -11.82
N THR A 19 2.00 -0.01 -11.42
CA THR A 19 3.18 0.66 -11.97
C THR A 19 3.92 1.49 -10.93
N GLY A 20 5.19 1.81 -11.20
CA GLY A 20 5.97 2.79 -10.44
C GLY A 20 6.19 2.39 -8.98
N ILE A 21 6.12 3.37 -8.08
CA ILE A 21 6.39 3.22 -6.64
C ILE A 21 5.46 2.17 -6.02
N GLY A 22 4.17 2.16 -6.40
CA GLY A 22 3.20 1.23 -5.82
C GLY A 22 3.52 -0.23 -6.13
N LYS A 23 3.90 -0.52 -7.38
CA LYS A 23 4.34 -1.87 -7.80
C LYS A 23 5.64 -2.25 -7.10
N TYR A 24 6.64 -1.38 -7.13
CA TYR A 24 7.94 -1.63 -6.50
C TYR A 24 7.79 -1.93 -5.01
N ASN A 25 7.07 -1.08 -4.28
CA ASN A 25 6.83 -1.25 -2.85
C ASN A 25 6.08 -2.55 -2.55
N GLY A 26 5.07 -2.91 -3.36
CA GLY A 26 4.34 -4.16 -3.24
C GLY A 26 5.24 -5.38 -3.39
N GLU A 27 6.03 -5.44 -4.46
CA GLU A 27 6.93 -6.55 -4.74
C GLU A 27 8.06 -6.64 -3.70
N MET A 28 8.62 -5.50 -3.28
CA MET A 28 9.64 -5.43 -2.24
C MET A 28 9.13 -5.98 -0.91
N ILE A 29 7.93 -5.56 -0.46
CA ILE A 29 7.34 -6.04 0.78
C ILE A 29 6.97 -7.52 0.69
N ASN A 30 6.46 -7.98 -0.45
CA ASN A 30 6.20 -9.39 -0.69
C ASN A 30 7.49 -10.23 -0.60
N TRP A 31 8.59 -9.76 -1.18
CA TRP A 31 9.90 -10.42 -1.09
C TRP A 31 10.44 -10.44 0.35
N LEU A 32 10.37 -9.32 1.08
CA LEU A 32 10.81 -9.26 2.48
C LEU A 32 9.99 -10.21 3.36
N ALA A 33 8.67 -10.21 3.25
CA ALA A 33 7.81 -11.12 4.01
C ALA A 33 8.14 -12.60 3.71
N ALA A 34 8.35 -12.94 2.44
CA ALA A 34 8.76 -14.29 2.02
C ALA A 34 10.14 -14.70 2.58
N ASN A 35 11.02 -13.73 2.84
CA ASN A 35 12.35 -13.95 3.43
C ASN A 35 12.37 -13.88 4.98
N GLY A 36 11.20 -14.00 5.62
CA GLY A 36 11.13 -14.19 7.06
C GLY A 36 10.99 -12.91 7.87
N TYR A 37 10.90 -11.73 7.25
CA TYR A 37 10.60 -10.48 7.94
C TYR A 37 9.12 -10.42 8.36
N ASP A 38 8.83 -9.64 9.39
CA ASP A 38 7.47 -9.25 9.78
C ASP A 38 7.21 -7.84 9.25
N CYS A 39 6.32 -7.71 8.27
CA CYS A 39 6.15 -6.49 7.49
C CYS A 39 4.79 -5.85 7.77
N THR A 40 4.82 -4.56 8.04
CA THR A 40 3.63 -3.71 8.11
C THR A 40 3.76 -2.55 7.11
N VAL A 41 2.65 -2.14 6.53
CA VAL A 41 2.60 -1.03 5.57
C VAL A 41 1.57 -0.01 6.04
N ILE A 42 1.93 1.27 5.99
CA ILE A 42 1.00 2.40 6.10
C ILE A 42 1.04 3.13 4.76
N THR A 43 -0.09 3.16 4.09
CA THR A 43 -0.19 3.70 2.73
C THR A 43 -1.53 4.35 2.48
N THR A 44 -1.67 5.00 1.33
CA THR A 44 -2.96 5.51 0.88
C THR A 44 -3.79 4.45 0.15
N TYR A 45 -5.05 4.78 -0.09
CA TYR A 45 -5.91 4.03 -1.00
C TYR A 45 -5.40 4.07 -2.44
N PRO A 46 -5.40 2.93 -3.17
CA PRO A 46 -4.83 2.86 -4.51
C PRO A 46 -5.58 3.81 -5.47
N TYR A 47 -4.83 4.71 -6.08
CA TYR A 47 -5.38 5.76 -6.95
C TYR A 47 -4.59 5.91 -8.25
N TYR A 48 -3.31 5.56 -8.26
CA TYR A 48 -2.42 5.69 -9.40
C TYR A 48 -2.53 4.44 -10.31
N PRO A 49 -2.38 4.57 -11.65
CA PRO A 49 -2.15 5.77 -12.45
C PRO A 49 -3.42 6.59 -12.78
N HIS A 50 -4.59 6.13 -12.35
CA HIS A 50 -5.88 6.65 -12.77
C HIS A 50 -6.27 8.00 -12.14
N TRP A 51 -5.50 8.49 -11.17
CA TRP A 51 -5.84 9.67 -10.35
C TRP A 51 -7.25 9.59 -9.77
N LYS A 52 -7.62 8.38 -9.36
CA LYS A 52 -8.95 8.08 -8.82
C LYS A 52 -8.89 6.84 -7.95
N ILE A 53 -9.44 6.94 -6.74
CA ILE A 53 -9.56 5.79 -5.84
C ILE A 53 -10.36 4.68 -6.54
N GLN A 54 -9.80 3.47 -6.56
CA GLN A 54 -10.44 2.31 -7.17
C GLN A 54 -11.79 1.99 -6.50
N SER A 55 -12.74 1.45 -7.27
CA SER A 55 -14.13 1.22 -6.84
C SER A 55 -14.25 0.49 -5.52
N ASP A 56 -13.40 -0.53 -5.34
CA ASP A 56 -13.44 -1.46 -4.21
C ASP A 56 -13.07 -0.78 -2.89
N TYR A 57 -12.33 0.33 -2.99
CA TYR A 57 -11.85 1.11 -1.84
C TYR A 57 -12.69 2.36 -1.58
N LYS A 58 -13.52 2.79 -2.54
CA LYS A 58 -14.21 4.09 -2.50
C LYS A 58 -15.16 4.26 -1.30
N LYS A 59 -15.81 3.19 -0.85
CA LYS A 59 -16.71 3.26 0.31
C LYS A 59 -15.95 3.46 1.63
N ALA A 60 -14.75 2.90 1.73
CA ALA A 60 -13.95 2.97 2.95
C ALA A 60 -13.02 4.19 2.98
N SER A 61 -12.81 4.87 1.85
CA SER A 61 -11.80 5.92 1.73
C SER A 61 -12.06 7.21 2.51
N SER A 62 -13.19 7.30 3.22
CA SER A 62 -13.47 8.38 4.19
C SER A 62 -12.78 8.16 5.53
N TRP A 63 -12.27 6.96 5.81
CA TRP A 63 -11.56 6.63 7.04
C TRP A 63 -10.36 5.72 6.78
N TYR A 64 -9.60 5.36 7.82
CA TYR A 64 -8.54 4.36 7.66
C TYR A 64 -9.12 2.94 7.71
N THR A 65 -8.51 2.02 6.96
CA THR A 65 -8.81 0.58 7.04
C THR A 65 -7.55 -0.23 7.30
N LYS A 66 -7.73 -1.39 7.91
CA LYS A 66 -6.69 -2.41 8.06
C LYS A 66 -7.04 -3.60 7.19
N GLU A 67 -6.11 -4.02 6.34
CA GLU A 67 -6.21 -5.21 5.49
C GLU A 67 -5.02 -6.14 5.72
N SER A 68 -5.23 -7.43 5.44
CA SER A 68 -4.22 -8.49 5.58
C SER A 68 -3.97 -9.10 4.21
N ILE A 69 -2.77 -8.94 3.67
CA ILE A 69 -2.40 -9.42 2.34
C ILE A 69 -1.54 -10.68 2.48
N GLN A 70 -1.94 -11.77 1.81
CA GLN A 70 -1.13 -12.98 1.72
C GLN A 70 -0.01 -12.78 0.70
N THR A 71 1.21 -13.12 1.09
CA THR A 71 2.40 -13.06 0.24
C THR A 71 2.72 -14.42 -0.36
N ALA A 72 3.57 -14.45 -1.38
CA ALA A 72 4.01 -15.69 -2.04
C ALA A 72 4.62 -16.70 -1.06
N GLY A 73 5.25 -16.23 0.03
CA GLY A 73 5.80 -17.06 1.10
C GLY A 73 4.80 -17.52 2.17
N ARG A 74 3.48 -17.34 1.94
CA ARG A 74 2.39 -17.63 2.91
C ARG A 74 2.48 -16.87 4.23
N LYS A 75 3.24 -15.77 4.25
CA LYS A 75 3.20 -14.79 5.34
C LYS A 75 2.14 -13.74 5.05
N THR A 76 1.48 -13.30 6.12
CA THR A 76 0.54 -12.18 6.06
C THR A 76 1.26 -10.86 6.28
N VAL A 77 1.02 -9.89 5.42
CA VAL A 77 1.44 -8.50 5.60
C VAL A 77 0.24 -7.70 6.09
N THR A 78 0.41 -6.94 7.17
CA THR A 78 -0.61 -6.00 7.63
C THR A 78 -0.47 -4.69 6.87
N VAL A 79 -1.56 -4.21 6.26
CA VAL A 79 -1.57 -2.94 5.52
C VAL A 79 -2.65 -2.03 6.10
N PHE A 80 -2.27 -0.82 6.44
CA PHE A 80 -3.17 0.27 6.81
C PHE A 80 -3.32 1.20 5.62
N ARG A 81 -4.57 1.38 5.17
CA ARG A 81 -4.94 2.36 4.15
C ARG A 81 -5.45 3.61 4.85
N CYS A 82 -4.91 4.76 4.52
CA CYS A 82 -5.31 6.04 5.06
C CYS A 82 -5.95 6.91 3.95
N PRO A 83 -6.98 7.71 4.28
CA PRO A 83 -7.51 8.72 3.37
C PRO A 83 -6.41 9.67 2.89
N HIS A 84 -6.45 10.06 1.63
CA HIS A 84 -5.59 11.13 1.10
C HIS A 84 -6.32 11.91 0.02
N TYR A 85 -5.83 13.12 -0.25
CA TYR A 85 -6.36 13.96 -1.30
C TYR A 85 -5.96 13.41 -2.67
N VAL A 86 -6.96 13.08 -3.48
CA VAL A 86 -6.79 12.74 -4.90
C VAL A 86 -7.50 13.79 -5.74
N PRO A 87 -6.77 14.61 -6.53
CA PRO A 87 -7.42 15.62 -7.36
C PRO A 87 -8.14 14.97 -8.55
N ASN A 88 -9.41 15.33 -8.77
CA ASN A 88 -10.18 14.90 -9.95
C ASN A 88 -9.55 15.34 -11.29
N ASN A 89 -8.78 16.45 -11.28
CA ASN A 89 -8.03 16.93 -12.43
C ASN A 89 -6.59 17.28 -11.97
N PRO A 90 -5.60 16.40 -12.21
CA PRO A 90 -4.25 16.52 -11.64
C PRO A 90 -3.41 17.55 -12.40
N THR A 91 -3.54 18.83 -12.04
CA THR A 91 -2.62 19.89 -12.49
C THR A 91 -1.35 19.90 -11.64
N GLY A 92 -0.26 20.52 -12.11
CA GLY A 92 1.02 20.56 -11.38
C GLY A 92 0.87 21.03 -9.92
N LEU A 93 0.13 22.12 -9.69
CA LEU A 93 -0.14 22.64 -8.35
C LEU A 93 -0.98 21.70 -7.46
N ARG A 94 -1.85 20.86 -8.05
CA ARG A 94 -2.71 19.93 -7.29
C ARG A 94 -2.02 18.62 -6.95
N ARG A 95 -0.78 18.42 -7.40
CA ARG A 95 0.01 17.20 -7.22
C ARG A 95 1.11 17.34 -6.15
N ILE A 96 1.27 18.52 -5.56
CA ILE A 96 2.25 18.83 -4.52
C ILE A 96 1.55 18.96 -3.18
#